data_AF-A0ABD3EYN5-F1
#
_entry.id   AF-A0ABD3EYN5-F1
#
_cell.length_a   1.000
_cell.length_b   1.000
_cell.length_c   1.000
_cell.angle_alpha   90.00
_cell.angle_beta   90.00
_cell.angle_gamma   90.00
#
_symmetry.space_group_name_H-M   'P 1'
#
loop_
_entity.id
_entity.type
_entity.pdbx_description
1 polymer ?
#
loop_
_entity_poly.entity_id
_entity_poly.type
_entity_poly.pdbx_seq_one_letter_code
_entity_poly.pdbx_strand_id
1 'polypeptide(L)'
;MACSCAGLVSLIVLFVAVVLNVVAFSLPLWTTSTIVNESLQSTLDSSDFAAAVWGFCTDVQFSSDSNGANASASFDHCYLFHTSSKYDVSDLDDSITANFSDYSVCDGYSRAADVSDDVQLEYATLLATTAGMDGTQFDKFLHKSCGALGSATLAFGGISMSAGALSFVSLALGITCCKKRSIFVLGGKVFVGIALVSTILMFALWIPQAHPLGKADDVTLNGSFFLAVISAVLYMIVSGLVYRHAAIKG
;
A
#
# COMPACT_ATOMS: atom_id res chain seq x y z
N MET A 1 6.75 26.18 31.02
CA MET A 1 6.68 24.91 30.27
C MET A 1 5.21 24.54 30.16
N ALA A 2 4.64 24.53 28.97
CA ALA A 2 3.21 24.32 28.80
C ALA A 2 2.96 23.05 27.97
N CYS A 3 3.47 21.91 28.45
CA CYS A 3 2.95 20.61 28.03
C CYS A 3 1.51 20.52 28.57
N SER A 4 0.53 20.89 27.75
CA SER A 4 -0.86 20.55 28.06
C SER A 4 -1.04 19.05 27.85
N CYS A 5 -1.86 18.41 28.69
CA CYS A 5 -2.22 17.00 28.56
C CYS A 5 -2.70 16.67 27.13
N ALA A 6 -3.43 17.59 26.48
CA ALA A 6 -3.86 17.44 25.09
C ALA A 6 -2.70 17.38 24.08
N GLY A 7 -1.61 18.10 24.34
CA GLY A 7 -0.41 18.06 23.48
C GLY A 7 0.33 16.73 23.59
N LEU A 8 0.51 16.23 24.81
CA LEU A 8 1.16 14.93 25.03
C LEU A 8 0.34 13.77 24.45
N VAL A 9 -0.98 13.77 24.67
CA VAL A 9 -1.87 12.78 24.06
C VAL A 9 -1.82 12.86 22.53
N SER A 10 -1.78 14.07 21.95
CA SER A 10 -1.66 14.21 20.49
C SER A 10 -0.39 13.60 19.91
N LEU A 11 0.75 13.67 20.64
CA LEU A 11 2.01 13.08 20.19
C LEU A 11 1.96 11.55 20.22
N ILE A 12 1.36 10.97 21.26
CA ILE A 12 1.20 9.51 21.36
C ILE A 12 0.31 9.01 20.22
N VAL A 13 -0.86 9.64 20.03
CA VAL A 13 -1.79 9.25 18.97
C VAL A 13 -1.17 9.43 17.59
N LEU A 14 -0.40 10.51 17.38
CA LEU A 14 0.31 10.74 16.13
C LEU A 14 1.39 9.69 15.86
N PHE A 15 2.15 9.30 16.88
CA PHE A 15 3.13 8.23 16.74
C PHE A 15 2.46 6.93 16.27
N VAL A 16 1.35 6.53 16.90
CA VAL A 16 0.58 5.35 16.48
C VAL A 16 0.06 5.51 15.05
N ALA A 17 -0.50 6.68 14.70
CA ALA A 17 -0.99 6.94 13.34
C ALA A 17 0.09 6.77 12.28
N VAL A 18 1.28 7.34 12.51
CA VAL A 18 2.43 7.24 11.61
C VAL A 18 2.91 5.79 11.47
N VAL A 19 3.06 5.07 12.58
CA VAL A 19 3.47 3.66 12.54
C VAL A 19 2.47 2.81 11.76
N LEU A 20 1.17 2.96 12.03
CA LEU A 20 0.14 2.23 11.28
C LEU A 20 0.15 2.57 9.79
N ASN A 21 0.39 3.84 9.43
CA ASN A 21 0.48 4.26 8.04
C ASN A 21 1.69 3.65 7.32
N VAL A 22 2.85 3.61 7.97
CA VAL A 22 4.07 3.00 7.45
C VAL A 22 3.88 1.50 7.26
N VAL A 23 3.28 0.82 8.25
CA VAL A 23 2.98 -0.60 8.19
C VAL A 23 1.96 -0.89 7.08
N ALA A 24 0.89 -0.10 6.99
CA ALA A 24 -0.10 -0.21 5.94
C ALA A 24 0.55 -0.06 4.56
N PHE A 25 1.39 0.96 4.34
CA PHE A 25 2.08 1.14 3.06
C PHE A 25 3.03 -0.02 2.74
N SER A 26 3.75 -0.55 3.74
CA SER A 26 4.80 -1.55 3.52
C SER A 26 4.25 -2.96 3.31
N LEU A 27 3.14 -3.31 3.95
CA LEU A 27 2.59 -4.67 3.88
C LEU A 27 1.82 -4.89 2.57
N PRO A 28 2.08 -6.00 1.86
CA PRO A 28 1.37 -6.33 0.63
C PRO A 28 -0.01 -6.95 0.86
N LEU A 29 -0.73 -6.51 1.90
CA LEU A 29 -2.03 -7.07 2.32
C LEU A 29 -3.15 -6.03 2.16
N TRP A 30 -3.14 -5.25 1.09
CA TRP A 30 -4.23 -4.31 0.79
C TRP A 30 -5.41 -5.04 0.18
N THR A 31 -5.12 -5.96 -0.74
CA THR A 31 -6.09 -6.87 -1.34
C THR A 31 -5.49 -8.26 -1.39
N THR A 32 -6.25 -9.26 -0.98
CA THR A 32 -5.82 -10.65 -1.03
C THR A 32 -6.87 -11.50 -1.74
N SER A 33 -6.42 -12.48 -2.50
CA SER A 33 -7.24 -13.63 -2.88
C SER A 33 -6.69 -14.87 -2.18
N THR A 34 -7.58 -15.62 -1.53
CA THR A 34 -7.29 -16.93 -0.93
C THR A 34 -7.99 -18.06 -1.70
N ILE A 35 -8.51 -17.76 -2.90
CA ILE A 35 -9.33 -18.68 -3.69
C ILE A 35 -8.79 -18.69 -5.12
N VAL A 36 -8.31 -19.85 -5.57
CA VAL A 36 -7.93 -20.09 -6.97
C VAL A 36 -9.20 -20.03 -7.82
N ASN A 37 -9.19 -19.26 -8.91
CA ASN A 37 -10.31 -19.14 -9.84
C ASN A 37 -10.78 -20.53 -10.31
N GLU A 38 -12.11 -20.78 -10.39
CA GLU A 38 -12.70 -22.07 -10.80
C GLU A 38 -12.16 -22.58 -12.15
N SER A 39 -11.72 -21.68 -13.03
CA SER A 39 -11.14 -22.01 -14.33
C SER A 39 -9.71 -22.57 -14.28
N LEU A 40 -8.96 -22.30 -13.22
CA LEU A 40 -7.57 -22.74 -13.00
C LEU A 40 -7.42 -23.80 -11.89
N GLN A 41 -8.55 -24.19 -11.28
CA GLN A 41 -8.65 -25.17 -10.19
C GLN A 41 -8.11 -26.57 -10.57
N SER A 42 -7.94 -26.85 -11.87
CA SER A 42 -7.34 -28.09 -12.38
C SER A 42 -5.81 -28.06 -12.50
N THR A 43 -5.19 -26.89 -12.32
CA THR A 43 -3.75 -26.66 -12.61
C THR A 43 -2.96 -26.17 -11.39
N LEU A 44 -3.59 -25.54 -10.39
CA LEU A 44 -2.91 -25.04 -9.18
C LEU A 44 -3.70 -25.41 -7.91
N ASP A 45 -3.08 -26.12 -6.96
CA ASP A 45 -3.69 -26.55 -5.69
C ASP A 45 -3.85 -25.41 -4.67
N SER A 46 -3.03 -24.35 -4.76
CA SER A 46 -3.17 -23.09 -4.00
C SER A 46 -2.29 -21.99 -4.59
N SER A 47 -2.83 -20.81 -4.86
CA SER A 47 -2.05 -19.61 -5.17
C SER A 47 -2.61 -18.44 -4.37
N ASP A 48 -1.99 -18.14 -3.23
CA ASP A 48 -2.37 -16.98 -2.44
C ASP A 48 -1.77 -15.72 -3.09
N PHE A 49 -2.63 -14.81 -3.52
CA PHE A 49 -2.25 -13.53 -4.13
C PHE A 49 -2.43 -12.40 -3.14
N ALA A 50 -1.43 -11.53 -3.02
CA ALA A 50 -1.49 -10.37 -2.14
C ALA A 50 -0.93 -9.12 -2.84
N ALA A 51 -1.75 -8.09 -2.99
CA ALA A 51 -1.33 -6.83 -3.62
C ALA A 51 -1.25 -5.67 -2.62
N ALA A 52 -0.29 -4.79 -2.91
CA ALA A 52 0.10 -3.58 -2.18
C ALA A 52 0.12 -2.37 -3.11
N VAL A 53 0.21 -1.18 -2.52
CA VAL A 53 0.40 0.06 -3.30
C VAL A 53 1.70 0.10 -4.10
N TRP A 54 2.74 -0.61 -3.66
CA TRP A 54 4.05 -0.64 -4.32
C TRP A 54 4.26 -1.83 -5.27
N GLY A 55 3.45 -2.88 -5.17
CA GLY A 55 3.66 -4.13 -5.89
C GLY A 55 2.65 -5.20 -5.51
N PHE A 56 2.87 -6.43 -5.96
CA PHE A 56 2.10 -7.60 -5.56
C PHE A 56 3.02 -8.78 -5.29
N CYS A 57 2.56 -9.73 -4.50
CA CYS A 57 3.25 -10.95 -4.19
C CYS A 57 2.36 -12.16 -4.51
N THR A 58 3.00 -13.24 -4.94
CA THR A 58 2.40 -14.56 -5.21
C THR A 58 2.98 -15.59 -4.23
N ASP A 59 2.27 -16.70 -4.08
CA ASP A 59 2.60 -17.78 -3.15
C ASP A 59 2.75 -17.31 -1.69
N VAL A 60 1.67 -16.70 -1.17
CA VAL A 60 1.65 -16.18 0.20
C VAL A 60 1.26 -17.27 1.19
N GLN A 61 2.24 -17.93 1.81
CA GLN A 61 1.98 -18.96 2.80
C GLN A 61 1.64 -18.36 4.17
N PHE A 62 0.37 -18.49 4.59
CA PHE A 62 -0.06 -18.10 5.93
C PHE A 62 0.16 -19.25 6.93
N SER A 63 1.29 -19.23 7.63
CA SER A 63 1.54 -20.16 8.73
C SER A 63 0.84 -19.65 10.00
N SER A 64 -0.25 -20.32 10.39
CA SER A 64 -0.84 -20.14 11.71
C SER A 64 -0.36 -21.29 12.60
N ASP A 65 0.51 -20.99 13.58
CA ASP A 65 0.78 -21.94 14.65
C ASP A 65 -0.54 -22.31 15.33
N SER A 66 -0.72 -23.61 15.60
CA SER A 66 -1.93 -24.24 16.16
C SER A 66 -2.41 -23.71 17.53
N ASN A 67 -1.76 -22.66 18.05
CA ASN A 67 -2.11 -21.92 19.26
C ASN A 67 -2.61 -20.47 19.01
N GLY A 68 -2.87 -20.07 17.76
CA GLY A 68 -3.68 -18.87 17.44
C GLY A 68 -3.10 -17.51 17.85
N ALA A 69 -1.85 -17.44 18.31
CA ALA A 69 -1.25 -16.20 18.82
C ALA A 69 -0.38 -15.47 17.78
N ASN A 70 0.24 -16.21 16.85
CA ASN A 70 1.19 -15.66 15.87
C ASN A 70 0.87 -16.22 14.47
N ALA A 71 0.16 -15.46 13.65
CA ALA A 71 0.06 -15.74 12.23
C ALA A 71 1.24 -15.07 11.51
N SER A 72 2.10 -15.85 10.87
CA SER A 72 3.15 -15.34 9.99
C SER A 72 2.73 -15.51 8.53
N ALA A 73 2.87 -14.44 7.74
CA ALA A 73 2.74 -14.49 6.29
C ALA A 73 4.15 -14.57 5.70
N SER A 74 4.47 -15.67 5.02
CA SER A 74 5.67 -15.78 4.18
C SER A 74 5.29 -15.43 2.76
N PHE A 75 6.08 -14.56 2.11
CA PHE A 75 5.88 -14.15 0.73
C PHE A 75 7.05 -14.69 -0.08
N ASP A 76 6.82 -15.61 -1.02
CA ASP A 76 7.92 -16.24 -1.76
C ASP A 76 8.38 -15.36 -2.93
N HIS A 77 7.43 -14.86 -3.73
CA HIS A 77 7.74 -14.01 -4.89
C HIS A 77 6.99 -12.68 -4.81
N CYS A 78 7.72 -11.56 -4.74
CA CYS A 78 7.15 -10.21 -4.74
C CYS A 78 7.67 -9.40 -5.94
N TYR A 79 6.73 -8.80 -6.67
CA TYR A 79 6.95 -8.03 -7.88
C TYR A 79 6.60 -6.56 -7.64
N LEU A 80 7.57 -5.68 -7.90
CA LEU A 80 7.41 -4.23 -7.74
C LEU A 80 6.84 -3.61 -9.03
N PHE A 81 5.84 -2.73 -8.89
CA PHE A 81 5.21 -2.09 -10.06
C PHE A 81 6.17 -1.16 -10.80
N HIS A 82 6.79 -0.22 -10.07
CA HIS A 82 7.53 0.89 -10.68
C HIS A 82 9.05 0.84 -10.48
N THR A 83 9.56 -0.06 -9.63
CA THR A 83 11.00 -0.21 -9.41
C THR A 83 11.46 -1.58 -9.91
N SER A 84 12.66 -1.65 -10.48
CA SER A 84 13.22 -2.91 -10.95
C SER A 84 13.55 -3.81 -9.77
N SER A 85 12.88 -4.95 -9.68
CA SER A 85 13.34 -6.11 -8.91
C SER A 85 13.66 -7.19 -9.94
N LYS A 86 14.92 -7.63 -10.00
CA LYS A 86 15.23 -8.87 -10.71
C LYS A 86 14.36 -9.97 -10.09
N TYR A 87 13.48 -10.56 -10.88
CA TYR A 87 12.69 -11.71 -10.44
C TYR A 87 13.38 -12.99 -10.94
N ASP A 88 13.50 -13.97 -10.04
CA ASP A 88 14.06 -15.28 -10.37
C ASP A 88 12.94 -16.09 -11.03
N VAL A 89 13.03 -16.24 -12.35
CA VAL A 89 11.99 -16.89 -13.18
C VAL A 89 12.25 -18.38 -13.33
N SER A 90 12.65 -19.03 -12.24
CA SER A 90 12.99 -20.45 -12.21
C SER A 90 11.83 -21.35 -12.66
N ASP A 91 10.58 -20.90 -12.47
CA ASP A 91 9.38 -21.72 -12.66
C ASP A 91 8.59 -21.43 -13.95
N LEU A 92 8.94 -20.38 -14.70
CA LEU A 92 8.29 -20.06 -15.99
C LEU A 92 9.31 -20.01 -17.12
N ASP A 93 9.58 -21.20 -17.65
CA ASP A 93 10.38 -21.50 -18.84
C ASP A 93 9.71 -20.92 -20.11
N ASP A 94 9.63 -19.59 -20.21
CA ASP A 94 9.18 -18.93 -21.43
C ASP A 94 10.10 -17.77 -21.82
N SER A 95 10.43 -17.71 -23.11
CA SER A 95 11.38 -16.75 -23.70
C SER A 95 10.99 -15.27 -23.53
N ILE A 96 9.75 -15.01 -23.13
CA ILE A 96 9.18 -13.69 -22.87
C ILE A 96 9.61 -13.19 -21.48
N THR A 97 9.48 -14.00 -20.44
CA THR A 97 9.85 -13.65 -19.07
C THR A 97 11.35 -13.39 -18.89
N ALA A 98 12.20 -14.14 -19.61
CA ALA A 98 13.64 -13.90 -19.62
C ALA A 98 14.05 -12.56 -20.25
N ASN A 99 13.25 -12.00 -21.16
CA ASN A 99 13.51 -10.69 -21.77
C ASN A 99 13.02 -9.51 -20.90
N PHE A 100 12.06 -9.76 -20.02
CA PHE A 100 11.45 -8.73 -19.17
C PHE A 100 11.82 -8.82 -17.69
N SER A 101 12.72 -9.74 -17.31
CA SER A 101 13.15 -10.01 -15.92
C SER A 101 14.00 -8.94 -15.28
N ASP A 102 14.67 -8.12 -16.09
CA ASP A 102 15.46 -6.98 -15.62
C ASP A 102 14.62 -5.71 -15.40
N TYR A 103 13.36 -5.70 -15.84
CA TYR A 103 12.49 -4.52 -15.80
C TYR A 103 11.46 -4.61 -14.67
N SER A 104 10.95 -3.46 -14.22
CA SER A 104 9.80 -3.42 -13.32
C SER A 104 8.55 -3.94 -14.05
N VAL A 105 7.53 -4.38 -13.31
CA VAL A 105 6.29 -4.91 -13.92
C VAL A 105 5.68 -3.91 -14.91
N CYS A 106 5.67 -2.62 -14.55
CA CYS A 106 5.10 -1.60 -15.40
C CYS A 106 5.99 -1.20 -16.59
N ASP A 107 7.31 -1.28 -16.46
CA ASP A 107 8.22 -1.07 -17.60
C ASP A 107 8.13 -2.25 -18.59
N GLY A 108 8.05 -3.49 -18.08
CA GLY A 108 7.77 -4.68 -18.88
C GLY A 108 6.41 -4.60 -19.59
N TYR A 109 5.36 -4.23 -18.86
CA TYR A 109 4.01 -4.05 -19.43
C TYR A 109 3.94 -2.95 -20.49
N SER A 110 4.63 -1.82 -20.30
CA SER A 110 4.69 -0.75 -21.29
C SER A 110 5.45 -1.16 -22.55
N ARG A 111 6.58 -1.87 -22.41
CA ARG A 111 7.37 -2.35 -23.54
C ARG A 111 6.66 -3.44 -24.33
N ALA A 112 5.90 -4.29 -23.66
CA ALA A 112 5.04 -5.27 -24.31
C ALA A 112 3.98 -4.57 -25.17
N ALA A 113 3.40 -3.47 -24.67
CA ALA A 113 2.45 -2.62 -25.41
C ALA A 113 3.08 -1.93 -26.63
N ASP A 114 4.36 -1.56 -26.57
CA ASP A 114 5.08 -0.97 -27.71
C ASP A 114 5.28 -1.97 -28.87
N VAL A 115 5.20 -3.28 -28.61
CA VAL A 115 5.27 -4.34 -29.62
C VAL A 115 3.89 -4.58 -30.24
N SER A 116 2.91 -4.98 -29.42
CA SER A 116 1.50 -5.08 -29.80
C SER A 116 0.60 -5.28 -28.56
N ASP A 117 -0.69 -4.96 -28.71
CA ASP A 117 -1.71 -5.21 -27.68
C ASP A 117 -1.80 -6.70 -27.30
N ASP A 118 -1.50 -7.60 -28.24
CA ASP A 118 -1.54 -9.06 -28.03
C ASP A 118 -0.40 -9.52 -27.10
N VAL A 119 0.81 -8.97 -27.29
CA VAL A 119 1.99 -9.28 -26.47
C VAL A 119 1.84 -8.70 -25.06
N GLN A 120 1.19 -7.55 -24.94
CA GLN A 120 0.82 -6.97 -23.65
C GLN A 120 -0.14 -7.88 -22.86
N LEU A 121 -1.17 -8.40 -23.53
CA LEU A 121 -2.11 -9.34 -22.92
C LEU A 121 -1.43 -10.67 -22.55
N GLU A 122 -0.53 -11.18 -23.39
CA GLU A 122 0.24 -12.39 -23.11
C GLU A 122 1.12 -12.23 -21.87
N TYR A 123 1.85 -11.10 -21.76
CA TYR A 123 2.63 -10.76 -20.56
C TYR A 123 1.76 -10.68 -19.30
N ALA A 124 0.61 -10.00 -19.38
CA ALA A 124 -0.34 -9.90 -18.26
C ALA A 124 -0.95 -11.27 -17.89
N THR A 125 -1.25 -12.11 -18.88
CA THR A 125 -1.81 -13.46 -18.67
C THR A 125 -0.79 -14.39 -18.04
N LEU A 126 0.49 -14.26 -18.40
CA LEU A 126 1.57 -15.02 -17.76
C LEU A 126 1.67 -14.65 -16.28
N LEU A 127 1.71 -13.35 -15.95
CA LEU A 127 1.68 -12.87 -14.56
C LEU A 127 0.42 -13.31 -13.82
N ALA A 128 -0.75 -13.24 -14.46
CA ALA A 128 -2.00 -13.71 -13.90
C ALA A 128 -1.96 -15.21 -13.58
N THR A 129 -1.37 -16.01 -14.46
CA THR A 129 -1.20 -17.46 -14.26
C THR A 129 -0.33 -17.73 -13.03
N THR A 130 0.76 -16.98 -12.83
CA THR A 130 1.57 -17.10 -11.61
C THR A 130 0.83 -16.68 -10.34
N ALA A 131 -0.13 -15.77 -10.47
CA ALA A 131 -0.99 -15.31 -9.38
C ALA A 131 -2.27 -16.15 -9.21
N GLY A 132 -2.53 -17.12 -10.10
CA GLY A 132 -3.77 -17.89 -10.18
C GLY A 132 -5.04 -17.07 -10.46
N MET A 133 -4.89 -15.99 -11.23
CA MET A 133 -5.96 -15.04 -11.56
C MET A 133 -6.35 -15.09 -13.04
N ASP A 134 -7.53 -14.58 -13.39
CA ASP A 134 -7.92 -14.41 -14.80
C ASP A 134 -7.03 -13.38 -15.52
N GLY A 135 -6.43 -13.78 -16.66
CA GLY A 135 -5.52 -12.94 -17.45
C GLY A 135 -6.13 -11.61 -17.90
N THR A 136 -7.43 -11.58 -18.24
CA THR A 136 -8.09 -10.36 -18.74
C THR A 136 -8.46 -9.38 -17.62
N GLN A 137 -8.75 -9.88 -16.42
CA GLN A 137 -8.98 -9.04 -15.25
C GLN A 137 -7.67 -8.51 -14.69
N PHE A 138 -6.63 -9.35 -14.70
CA PHE A 138 -5.29 -8.96 -14.29
C PHE A 138 -4.69 -7.91 -15.23
N ASP A 139 -4.89 -8.02 -16.55
CA ASP A 139 -4.51 -6.98 -17.51
C ASP A 139 -5.14 -5.62 -17.17
N LYS A 140 -6.45 -5.58 -16.90
CA LYS A 140 -7.14 -4.34 -16.49
C LYS A 140 -6.60 -3.77 -15.18
N PHE A 141 -6.22 -4.64 -14.25
CA PHE A 141 -5.58 -4.23 -13.01
C PHE A 141 -4.18 -3.65 -13.26
N LEU A 142 -3.35 -4.31 -14.07
CA LEU A 142 -2.04 -3.80 -14.47
C LEU A 142 -2.15 -2.48 -15.23
N HIS A 143 -3.10 -2.35 -16.15
CA HIS A 143 -3.34 -1.12 -16.89
C HIS A 143 -3.61 0.07 -15.94
N LYS A 144 -4.41 -0.13 -14.88
CA LYS A 144 -4.66 0.89 -13.87
C LYS A 144 -3.48 1.12 -12.93
N SER A 145 -2.80 0.04 -12.53
CA SER A 145 -1.68 0.08 -11.61
C SER A 145 -0.42 0.71 -12.22
N CYS A 146 -0.20 0.48 -13.51
CA CYS A 146 0.92 1.04 -14.26
C CYS A 146 0.60 2.40 -14.89
N GLY A 147 -0.68 2.75 -15.00
CA GLY A 147 -1.12 4.05 -15.46
C GLY A 147 -1.04 5.15 -14.40
N ALA A 148 -1.74 6.26 -14.70
CA ALA A 148 -1.78 7.44 -13.83
C ALA A 148 -2.38 7.14 -12.43
N LEU A 149 -3.30 6.18 -12.34
CA LEU A 149 -3.95 5.81 -11.08
C LEU A 149 -2.95 5.21 -10.09
N GLY A 150 -2.26 4.12 -10.45
CA GLY A 150 -1.30 3.49 -9.54
C GLY A 150 -0.09 4.37 -9.23
N SER A 151 0.39 5.14 -10.21
CA SER A 151 1.43 6.16 -9.97
C SER A 151 0.99 7.21 -8.94
N ALA A 152 -0.28 7.67 -9.02
CA ALA A 152 -0.84 8.61 -8.05
C ALA A 152 -1.02 7.96 -6.67
N THR A 153 -1.54 6.73 -6.60
CA THR A 153 -1.68 5.97 -5.34
C THR A 153 -0.33 5.85 -4.64
N LEU A 154 0.72 5.48 -5.38
CA LEU A 154 2.08 5.35 -4.85
C LEU A 154 2.62 6.70 -4.36
N ALA A 155 2.45 7.77 -5.15
CA ALA A 155 2.90 9.11 -4.78
C ALA A 155 2.20 9.61 -3.51
N PHE A 156 0.88 9.46 -3.41
CA PHE A 156 0.12 9.86 -2.21
C PHE A 156 0.49 9.01 -0.98
N GLY A 157 0.78 7.71 -1.17
CA GLY A 157 1.32 6.87 -0.10
C GLY A 157 2.67 7.37 0.43
N GLY A 158 3.61 7.68 -0.49
CA GLY A 158 4.93 8.22 -0.13
C GLY A 158 4.88 9.61 0.52
N ILE A 159 4.00 10.50 0.01
CA ILE A 159 3.75 11.82 0.60
C ILE A 159 3.15 11.66 2.00
N SER A 160 2.22 10.72 2.18
CA SER A 160 1.59 10.48 3.47
C SER A 160 2.61 10.04 4.53
N MET A 161 3.49 9.09 4.21
CA MET A 161 4.54 8.62 5.13
C MET A 161 5.52 9.75 5.51
N SER A 162 6.02 10.48 4.51
CA SER A 162 7.01 11.54 4.74
C SER A 162 6.41 12.73 5.50
N ALA A 163 5.20 13.17 5.13
CA ALA A 163 4.48 14.22 5.84
C ALA A 163 4.13 13.79 7.28
N GLY A 164 3.73 12.53 7.48
CA GLY A 164 3.48 11.96 8.81
C GLY A 164 4.73 12.04 9.70
N ALA A 165 5.88 11.59 9.21
CA ALA A 165 7.15 11.66 9.96
C ALA A 165 7.58 13.10 10.27
N LEU A 166 7.51 14.01 9.29
CA LEU A 166 7.82 15.43 9.49
C LEU A 166 6.86 16.09 10.48
N SER A 167 5.58 15.71 10.47
CA SER A 167 4.59 16.19 11.44
C SER A 167 4.93 15.76 12.86
N PHE A 168 5.40 14.52 13.05
CA PHE A 168 5.79 14.01 14.35
C PHE A 168 6.99 14.77 14.90
N VAL A 169 8.04 14.96 14.11
CA VAL A 169 9.25 15.69 14.54
C VAL A 169 8.93 17.14 14.87
N SER A 170 8.18 17.82 14.01
CA SER A 170 7.82 19.23 14.21
C SER A 170 6.91 19.44 15.43
N LEU A 171 5.93 18.56 15.67
CA LEU A 171 5.08 18.62 16.86
C LEU A 171 5.81 18.21 18.13
N ALA A 172 6.72 17.24 18.07
CA ALA A 172 7.55 16.86 19.21
C ALA A 172 8.36 18.07 19.67
N LEU A 173 9.14 18.69 18.78
CA LEU A 173 9.91 19.92 19.07
C LEU A 173 9.02 21.08 19.50
N GLY A 174 7.85 21.24 18.86
CA GLY A 174 6.90 22.31 19.13
C GLY A 174 6.27 22.22 20.52
N ILE A 175 5.98 21.01 21.02
CA ILE A 175 5.30 20.76 22.29
C ILE A 175 6.31 20.62 23.45
N THR A 176 7.47 19.97 23.23
CA THR A 176 8.45 19.72 24.29
C THR A 176 9.40 20.90 24.52
N CYS A 177 9.83 21.58 23.46
CA CYS A 177 10.93 22.55 23.52
C CYS A 177 10.50 24.02 23.36
N CYS A 178 9.31 24.29 22.81
CA CYS A 178 8.92 25.63 22.38
C CYS A 178 7.68 26.20 23.12
N LYS A 179 7.50 27.54 23.07
CA LYS A 179 6.26 28.19 23.51
C LYS A 179 5.06 27.73 22.67
N LYS A 180 3.86 27.67 23.26
CA LYS A 180 2.56 27.25 22.66
C LYS A 180 2.23 27.84 21.27
N ARG A 181 2.83 28.98 20.90
CA ARG A 181 2.62 29.70 19.62
C ARG A 181 3.87 29.68 18.75
N SER A 182 4.51 28.51 18.64
CA SER A 182 5.73 28.31 17.87
C SER A 182 5.42 27.96 16.41
N ILE A 183 6.28 28.42 15.49
CA ILE A 183 6.22 28.08 14.07
C ILE A 183 6.25 26.56 13.83
N PHE A 184 6.90 25.82 14.73
CA PHE A 184 6.95 24.35 14.70
C PHE A 184 5.58 23.70 14.93
N VAL A 185 4.73 24.27 15.79
CA VAL A 185 3.36 23.77 16.02
C VAL A 185 2.47 24.09 14.81
N LEU A 186 2.68 25.23 14.17
CA LEU A 186 1.96 25.59 12.93
C LEU A 186 2.36 24.67 11.77
N GLY A 187 3.67 24.47 11.56
CA GLY A 187 4.18 23.55 10.54
C GLY A 187 3.68 22.13 10.76
N GLY A 188 3.73 21.65 12.00
CA GLY A 188 3.17 20.34 12.37
C GLY A 188 1.70 20.17 12.00
N LYS A 189 0.85 21.18 12.23
CA LYS A 189 -0.56 21.14 11.82
C LYS A 189 -0.73 20.99 10.31
N VAL A 190 0.07 21.71 9.53
CA VAL A 190 0.02 21.62 8.06
C VAL A 190 0.44 20.24 7.61
N PHE A 191 1.53 19.69 8.15
CA PHE A 191 1.99 18.34 7.80
C PHE A 191 1.01 17.25 8.20
N VAL A 192 0.35 17.32 9.36
CA VAL A 192 -0.73 16.38 9.73
C VAL A 192 -1.87 16.46 8.72
N GLY A 193 -2.26 17.67 8.29
CA GLY A 193 -3.31 17.86 7.29
C GLY A 193 -2.94 17.25 5.93
N ILE A 194 -1.70 17.45 5.47
CA ILE A 194 -1.19 16.84 4.23
C ILE A 194 -1.17 15.31 4.35
N ALA A 195 -0.69 14.77 5.47
CA ALA A 195 -0.64 13.33 5.71
C ALA A 195 -2.05 12.72 5.69
N LEU A 196 -3.01 13.37 6.34
CA LEU A 196 -4.42 12.96 6.33
C LEU A 196 -4.99 12.90 4.90
N VAL A 197 -4.92 14.01 4.16
CA VAL A 197 -5.50 14.09 2.81
C VAL A 197 -4.84 13.08 1.88
N SER A 198 -3.52 12.93 1.97
CA SER A 198 -2.76 11.98 1.14
C SER A 198 -3.12 10.53 1.49
N THR A 199 -3.33 10.20 2.77
CA THR A 199 -3.80 8.86 3.18
C THR A 199 -5.19 8.56 2.63
N ILE A 200 -6.10 9.55 2.67
CA ILE A 200 -7.45 9.41 2.11
C ILE A 200 -7.41 9.16 0.61
N LEU A 201 -6.61 9.95 -0.12
CA LEU A 201 -6.44 9.77 -1.55
C LEU A 201 -5.83 8.41 -1.88
N MET A 202 -4.83 7.96 -1.12
CA MET A 202 -4.21 6.65 -1.29
C MET A 202 -5.24 5.51 -1.26
N PHE A 203 -6.06 5.41 -0.20
CA PHE A 203 -7.06 4.32 -0.15
C PHE A 203 -8.25 4.54 -1.09
N ALA A 204 -8.63 5.79 -1.39
CA ALA A 204 -9.71 6.08 -2.33
C ALA A 204 -9.34 5.72 -3.77
N LEU A 205 -8.07 5.92 -4.16
CA LEU A 205 -7.54 5.54 -5.48
C LEU A 205 -7.28 4.03 -5.60
N TRP A 206 -6.98 3.37 -4.48
CA TRP A 206 -6.80 1.92 -4.45
C TRP A 206 -8.08 1.15 -4.81
N ILE A 207 -9.26 1.60 -4.36
CA ILE A 207 -10.54 0.92 -4.64
C ILE A 207 -10.79 0.74 -6.16
N PRO A 208 -10.78 1.79 -7.01
CA PRO A 208 -10.96 1.62 -8.44
C PRO A 208 -9.79 0.92 -9.13
N GLN A 209 -8.59 0.95 -8.55
CA GLN A 209 -7.42 0.20 -9.02
C GLN A 209 -7.64 -1.31 -8.84
N ALA A 210 -8.09 -1.75 -7.67
CA ALA A 210 -8.33 -3.16 -7.34
C ALA A 210 -9.68 -3.73 -7.82
N HIS A 211 -10.66 -2.87 -8.14
CA HIS A 211 -11.99 -3.29 -8.59
C HIS A 211 -12.03 -4.34 -9.72
N PRO A 212 -11.17 -4.32 -10.76
CA PRO A 212 -11.20 -5.32 -11.83
C PRO A 212 -11.04 -6.76 -11.32
N LEU A 213 -10.34 -6.96 -10.21
CA LEU A 213 -10.02 -8.28 -9.66
C LEU A 213 -11.20 -8.91 -8.89
N GLY A 214 -12.18 -8.12 -8.44
CA GLY A 214 -13.22 -8.58 -7.51
C GLY A 214 -14.42 -9.32 -8.13
N LYS A 215 -14.48 -9.51 -9.46
CA LYS A 215 -15.65 -10.14 -10.12
C LYS A 215 -15.47 -11.61 -10.49
N ALA A 216 -14.23 -12.05 -10.67
CA ALA A 216 -13.89 -13.42 -11.07
C ALA A 216 -12.94 -14.10 -10.08
N ASP A 217 -12.15 -13.34 -9.32
CA ASP A 217 -11.04 -13.86 -8.50
C ASP A 217 -11.25 -13.65 -6.98
N ASP A 218 -12.48 -13.34 -6.55
CA ASP A 218 -12.89 -13.15 -5.13
C ASP A 218 -11.92 -12.30 -4.27
N VAL A 219 -11.32 -11.28 -4.88
CA VAL A 219 -10.37 -10.40 -4.20
C VAL A 219 -11.07 -9.55 -3.14
N THR A 220 -10.63 -9.69 -1.88
CA THR A 220 -11.16 -8.94 -0.73
C THR A 220 -10.14 -7.93 -0.20
N LEU A 221 -10.63 -6.81 0.35
CA LEU A 221 -9.80 -5.83 1.05
C LEU A 221 -9.34 -6.42 2.39
N ASN A 222 -8.03 -6.41 2.66
CA ASN A 222 -7.46 -7.08 3.83
C ASN A 222 -6.79 -6.06 4.79
N GLY A 223 -6.10 -6.56 5.82
CA GLY A 223 -5.69 -5.82 7.01
C GLY A 223 -4.96 -4.51 6.73
N SER A 224 -4.10 -4.43 5.72
CA SER A 224 -3.33 -3.20 5.44
C SER A 224 -4.21 -2.05 4.98
N PHE A 225 -5.28 -2.35 4.23
CA PHE A 225 -6.28 -1.36 3.84
C PHE A 225 -7.00 -0.80 5.07
N PHE A 226 -7.42 -1.68 6.00
CA PHE A 226 -8.04 -1.25 7.25
C PHE A 226 -7.08 -0.45 8.16
N LEU A 227 -5.80 -0.83 8.20
CA LEU A 227 -4.77 -0.07 8.93
C LEU A 227 -4.62 1.35 8.37
N ALA A 228 -4.67 1.53 7.04
CA ALA A 228 -4.65 2.85 6.42
C ALA A 228 -5.89 3.68 6.80
N VAL A 229 -7.08 3.07 6.81
CA VAL A 229 -8.33 3.73 7.24
C VAL A 229 -8.26 4.14 8.72
N ILE A 230 -7.79 3.25 9.60
CA ILE A 230 -7.60 3.55 11.02
C ILE A 230 -6.59 4.69 11.19
N SER A 231 -5.47 4.65 10.45
CA SER A 231 -4.47 5.72 10.48
C SER A 231 -5.06 7.08 10.08
N ALA A 232 -5.90 7.13 9.04
CA ALA A 232 -6.60 8.36 8.63
C ALA A 232 -7.50 8.91 9.75
N VAL A 233 -8.24 8.04 10.45
CA VAL A 233 -9.05 8.44 11.61
C VAL A 233 -8.17 8.98 12.75
N LEU A 234 -7.02 8.36 13.01
CA LEU A 234 -6.07 8.85 14.02
C LEU A 234 -5.49 10.21 13.63
N TYR A 235 -5.13 10.45 12.37
CA TYR A 235 -4.69 11.77 11.89
C TYR A 235 -5.77 12.84 12.04
N MET A 236 -7.05 12.50 11.83
CA MET A 236 -8.18 13.39 12.13
C MET A 236 -8.26 13.75 13.62
N ILE A 237 -8.13 12.76 14.50
CA ILE A 237 -8.12 12.96 15.96
C ILE A 237 -6.95 13.86 16.37
N VAL A 238 -5.75 13.59 15.85
CA VAL A 238 -4.55 14.41 16.10
C VAL A 238 -4.77 15.84 15.66
N SER A 239 -5.33 16.09 14.46
CA SER A 239 -5.63 17.44 14.00
C SER A 239 -6.51 18.20 14.99
N GLY A 240 -7.55 17.55 15.53
CA GLY A 240 -8.42 18.12 16.56
C GLY A 240 -7.69 18.41 17.88
N LEU A 241 -6.86 17.46 18.35
CA LEU A 241 -6.10 17.61 19.59
C LEU A 241 -5.03 18.71 19.50
N VAL A 242 -4.32 18.80 18.38
CA VAL A 242 -3.32 19.84 18.12
C VAL A 242 -4.01 21.21 17.97
N TYR A 243 -5.19 21.26 17.36
CA TYR A 243 -5.99 22.50 17.32
C TYR A 243 -6.39 22.96 18.72
N ARG A 244 -6.86 22.03 19.57
CA ARG A 244 -7.18 22.31 20.97
C ARG A 244 -5.96 22.76 21.75
N HIS A 245 -4.82 22.09 21.60
CA HIS A 245 -3.55 22.49 22.23
C HIS A 245 -3.16 23.93 21.88
N ALA A 246 -3.30 24.32 20.60
CA ALA A 246 -3.01 25.66 20.11
C ALA A 246 -4.05 26.71 20.57
N ALA A 247 -5.28 26.31 20.88
CA ALA A 247 -6.39 27.21 21.26
C ALA A 247 -6.47 27.52 22.77
N ILE A 248 -5.77 26.79 23.64
CA ILE A 248 -5.73 27.09 25.08
C ILE A 248 -4.96 28.40 25.29
N LYS A 249 -5.72 29.50 25.40
CA LYS A 249 -5.24 30.83 25.81
C LYS A 249 -4.45 30.69 27.11
N GLY A 250 -3.22 31.21 27.10
CA GLY A 250 -2.50 31.51 28.33
C GLY A 250 -3.04 32.81 28.92
#